data_AF-X1SHY4-F1
#
_entry.id   AF-X1SHY4-F1
#
_cell.length_a   1.000
_cell.length_b   1.000
_cell.length_c   1.000
_cell.angle_alpha   90.00
_cell.angle_beta   90.00
_cell.angle_gamma   90.00
#
_symmetry.space_group_name_H-M   'P 1'
#
loop_
_entity.id
_entity.type
_entity.pdbx_description
1 polymer ?
#
loop_
_entity_poly.entity_id
_entity_poly.type
_entity_poly.pdbx_seq_one_letter_code
_entity_poly.pdbx_strand_id
1 'polypeptide(L)'
;LRELGVHNSSVFLTNATIWVEGITDRLYLKTYMKKYAKDNIEYEHLQEDIHYSFVEYQGSNLVHWDFSSEDSDTERIRACFLCGNPFLLADRDIISKGNRKRVFQDMLGEDRFEVLKCKEIENLVPEEVVRTLVRGKLADCDTGLSVIKYEEYSTSEEGLGKYLDEKLALPNGDAVFASTTGTIKNKVGFCRRACELMNEDQVQWSLTTPIRELCEKIFSFISKQDQ
;
A
#
# COMPACT_ATOMS: atom_id res chain seq x y z
N LEU A 1 15.44 41.73 -11.98
CA LEU A 1 15.97 40.46 -11.45
C LEU A 1 15.41 39.28 -12.26
N ARG A 2 15.84 39.18 -13.52
CA ARG A 2 15.83 37.97 -14.32
C ARG A 2 17.29 37.64 -14.49
N GLU A 3 17.86 36.81 -13.63
CA GLU A 3 19.21 36.31 -13.84
C GLU A 3 19.45 35.10 -12.93
N LEU A 4 19.88 34.01 -13.58
CA LEU A 4 20.23 32.69 -13.03
C LEU A 4 19.03 31.83 -12.62
N GLY A 5 18.08 31.62 -13.53
CA GLY A 5 17.18 30.48 -13.46
C GLY A 5 17.97 29.21 -13.74
N VAL A 6 18.47 28.56 -12.69
CA VAL A 6 19.03 27.21 -12.77
C VAL A 6 18.00 26.31 -13.43
N HIS A 7 18.22 25.93 -14.69
CA HIS A 7 17.46 24.85 -15.29
C HIS A 7 17.92 23.57 -14.59
N ASN A 8 17.04 22.92 -13.82
CA ASN A 8 17.16 21.48 -13.61
C ASN A 8 17.11 20.87 -15.00
N SER A 9 18.29 20.66 -15.57
CA SER A 9 18.45 20.13 -16.91
C SER A 9 18.17 18.64 -16.77
N SER A 10 16.88 18.32 -16.88
CA SER A 10 16.32 16.98 -16.96
C SER A 10 16.44 16.14 -15.68
N VAL A 11 15.63 16.48 -14.67
CA VAL A 11 15.14 15.43 -13.77
C VAL A 11 14.06 14.69 -14.56
N PHE A 12 14.29 13.40 -14.85
CA PHE A 12 13.24 12.54 -15.37
C PHE A 12 12.16 12.41 -14.29
N LEU A 13 11.03 13.05 -14.52
CA LEU A 13 9.83 12.89 -13.70
C LEU A 13 8.93 11.89 -14.41
N THR A 14 8.46 10.90 -13.67
CA THR A 14 7.45 9.97 -14.18
C THR A 14 6.12 10.68 -14.37
N ASN A 15 5.32 10.21 -15.33
CA ASN A 15 4.04 10.84 -15.66
C ASN A 15 2.99 10.67 -14.55
N ALA A 16 3.11 9.59 -13.77
CA ALA A 16 2.30 9.30 -12.59
C ALA A 16 3.14 9.19 -11.32
N THR A 17 2.55 9.54 -10.17
CA THR A 17 3.09 9.21 -8.85
C THR A 17 2.07 8.49 -7.98
N ILE A 18 2.49 7.40 -7.31
CA ILE A 18 1.63 6.64 -6.40
C ILE A 18 2.04 6.97 -4.96
N TRP A 19 1.16 7.66 -4.25
CA TRP A 19 1.37 8.14 -2.89
C TRP A 19 0.83 7.12 -1.89
N VAL A 20 1.69 6.67 -0.99
CA VAL A 20 1.41 5.59 -0.02
C VAL A 20 1.93 5.95 1.37
N GLU A 21 1.40 5.31 2.42
CA GLU A 21 1.70 5.69 3.80
C GLU A 21 3.17 5.54 4.17
N GLY A 22 3.75 4.39 3.86
CA GLY A 22 5.16 4.17 4.12
C GLY A 22 5.75 3.04 3.31
N ILE A 23 6.91 2.59 3.79
CA ILE A 23 7.73 1.60 3.10
C ILE A 23 7.03 0.24 2.94
N THR A 24 6.21 -0.18 3.90
CA THR A 24 5.54 -1.48 3.80
C THR A 24 4.47 -1.48 2.71
N ASP A 25 3.69 -0.40 2.61
CA ASP A 25 2.72 -0.17 1.54
C ASP A 25 3.36 -0.26 0.17
N ARG A 26 4.46 0.48 -0.02
CA ARG A 26 5.21 0.46 -1.28
C ARG A 26 5.71 -0.93 -1.65
N LEU A 27 6.30 -1.66 -0.70
CA LEU A 27 6.87 -2.99 -0.97
C LEU A 27 5.79 -4.03 -1.31
N TYR A 28 4.67 -4.02 -0.59
CA TYR A 28 3.53 -4.87 -0.89
C TYR A 28 2.93 -4.54 -2.26
N LEU A 29 2.62 -3.26 -2.52
CA LEU A 29 2.09 -2.83 -3.82
C LEU A 29 3.02 -3.19 -4.96
N LYS A 30 4.32 -2.96 -4.83
CA LYS A 30 5.30 -3.33 -5.85
C LYS A 30 5.25 -4.83 -6.16
N THR A 31 5.11 -5.67 -5.14
CA THR A 31 4.98 -7.13 -5.30
C THR A 31 3.67 -7.51 -5.98
N TYR A 32 2.55 -6.92 -5.55
CA TYR A 32 1.23 -7.17 -6.11
C TYR A 32 1.11 -6.70 -7.57
N MET A 33 1.54 -5.47 -7.86
CA MET A 33 1.52 -4.88 -9.19
C MET A 33 2.39 -5.69 -10.16
N LYS A 34 3.58 -6.14 -9.73
CA LYS A 34 4.44 -7.01 -10.54
C LYS A 34 3.74 -8.32 -10.90
N LYS A 35 3.05 -8.95 -9.95
CA LYS A 35 2.27 -10.17 -10.22
C LYS A 35 1.08 -9.88 -11.13
N TYR A 36 0.37 -8.78 -10.91
CA TYR A 36 -0.77 -8.37 -11.71
C TYR A 36 -0.39 -8.07 -13.16
N ALA A 37 0.70 -7.35 -13.41
CA ALA A 37 1.20 -7.06 -14.76
C ALA A 37 1.63 -8.34 -15.51
N LYS A 38 2.23 -9.32 -14.81
CA LYS A 38 2.51 -10.64 -15.40
C LYS A 38 1.25 -11.39 -15.81
N ASP A 39 0.17 -11.24 -15.03
CA ASP A 39 -1.12 -11.89 -15.31
C ASP A 39 -1.95 -11.11 -16.36
N ASN A 40 -1.60 -9.84 -16.65
CA ASN A 40 -2.31 -8.94 -17.58
C ASN A 40 -1.30 -8.22 -18.49
N ILE A 41 -0.96 -8.88 -19.61
CA ILE A 41 0.13 -8.49 -20.52
C ILE A 41 0.06 -7.04 -21.03
N GLU A 42 -1.14 -6.47 -21.11
CA GLU A 42 -1.34 -5.09 -21.54
C GLU A 42 -0.64 -4.07 -20.63
N TYR A 43 -0.42 -4.38 -19.36
CA TYR A 43 0.26 -3.52 -18.39
C TYR A 43 1.75 -3.85 -18.20
N GLU A 44 2.28 -4.91 -18.83
CA GLU A 44 3.68 -5.34 -18.63
C GLU A 44 4.71 -4.27 -19.05
N HIS A 45 4.33 -3.39 -19.97
CA HIS A 45 5.18 -2.28 -20.42
C HIS A 45 5.29 -1.14 -19.40
N LEU A 46 4.39 -1.06 -18.42
CA LEU A 46 4.36 0.01 -17.42
C LEU A 46 5.33 -0.30 -16.28
N GLN A 47 6.47 0.38 -16.32
CA GLN A 47 7.59 0.21 -15.40
C GLN A 47 7.74 1.37 -14.41
N GLU A 48 8.00 1.03 -13.14
CA GLU A 48 8.43 1.98 -12.11
C GLU A 48 9.71 2.72 -12.56
N ASP A 49 9.84 3.99 -12.17
CA ASP A 49 10.94 4.90 -12.53
C ASP A 49 10.99 5.31 -14.02
N ILE A 50 10.00 4.88 -14.81
CA ILE A 50 9.79 5.31 -16.20
C ILE A 50 8.40 5.92 -16.35
N HIS A 51 7.35 5.15 -16.06
CA HIS A 51 5.95 5.56 -16.25
C HIS A 51 5.35 6.09 -14.95
N TYR A 52 5.74 5.48 -13.82
CA TYR A 52 5.29 5.89 -12.50
C TYR A 52 6.38 5.76 -11.45
N SER A 53 6.30 6.53 -10.37
CA SER A 53 7.16 6.38 -9.20
C SER A 53 6.33 6.39 -7.92
N PHE A 54 6.80 5.73 -6.87
CA PHE A 54 6.16 5.79 -5.56
C PHE A 54 6.64 7.00 -4.74
N VAL A 55 5.73 7.55 -3.93
CA VAL A 55 6.03 8.57 -2.93
C VAL A 55 5.50 8.10 -1.57
N GLU A 56 6.37 8.03 -0.57
CA GLU A 56 5.98 7.68 0.79
C GLU A 56 5.64 8.95 1.58
N TYR A 57 4.38 9.12 2.02
CA TYR A 57 3.95 10.35 2.70
C TYR A 57 4.12 10.34 4.23
N GLN A 58 4.51 9.22 4.84
CA GLN A 58 4.86 9.11 6.27
C GLN A 58 3.70 9.53 7.21
N GLY A 59 2.54 8.91 7.04
CA GLY A 59 1.40 9.02 7.95
C GLY A 59 0.84 10.44 8.08
N SER A 60 1.11 11.11 9.21
CA SER A 60 0.54 12.44 9.52
C SER A 60 0.99 13.55 8.59
N ASN A 61 2.12 13.40 7.89
CA ASN A 61 2.64 14.43 7.00
C ASN A 61 1.81 14.62 5.73
N LEU A 62 0.87 13.70 5.44
CA LEU A 62 -0.05 13.81 4.31
C LEU A 62 -0.81 15.15 4.28
N VAL A 63 -1.12 15.74 5.44
CA VAL A 63 -1.88 17.01 5.54
C VAL A 63 -1.10 18.24 5.05
N HIS A 64 0.21 18.11 4.86
CA HIS A 64 1.05 19.19 4.33
C HIS A 64 1.04 19.25 2.80
N TRP A 65 0.38 18.29 2.13
CA TRP A 65 0.31 18.22 0.68
C TRP A 65 -1.01 18.76 0.15
N ASP A 66 -0.92 19.52 -0.94
CA ASP A 66 -2.03 19.90 -1.78
C ASP A 66 -1.92 19.15 -3.12
N PHE A 67 -2.97 18.42 -3.45
CA PHE A 67 -3.07 17.62 -4.67
C PHE A 67 -3.97 18.26 -5.72
N SER A 68 -4.55 19.44 -5.43
CA SER A 68 -5.32 20.19 -6.40
C SER A 68 -4.43 20.68 -7.55
N SER A 69 -4.99 20.76 -8.75
CA SER A 69 -4.32 21.31 -9.93
C SER A 69 -4.47 22.82 -10.05
N GLU A 70 -5.29 23.43 -9.18
CA GLU A 70 -5.59 24.85 -9.22
C GLU A 70 -4.58 25.63 -8.38
N ASP A 71 -4.29 26.86 -8.81
CA ASP A 71 -3.45 27.76 -8.04
C ASP A 71 -4.25 28.25 -6.83
N SER A 72 -3.98 27.67 -5.67
CA SER A 72 -4.54 28.10 -4.40
C SER A 72 -3.46 28.75 -3.54
N ASP A 73 -3.78 29.85 -2.88
CA ASP A 73 -2.89 30.51 -1.91
C ASP A 73 -2.90 29.70 -0.61
N THR A 74 -2.17 28.58 -0.63
CA THR A 74 -2.08 27.61 0.47
C THR A 74 -0.65 27.50 0.97
N GLU A 75 -0.48 27.32 2.28
CA GLU A 75 0.83 27.01 2.88
C GLU A 75 1.28 25.56 2.61
N ARG A 76 0.42 24.75 1.98
CA ARG A 76 0.72 23.35 1.64
C ARG A 76 1.64 23.24 0.43
N ILE A 77 2.40 22.16 0.41
CA ILE A 77 3.28 21.81 -0.71
C ILE A 77 2.42 21.28 -1.85
N ARG A 78 2.52 21.90 -3.03
CA ARG A 78 1.75 21.50 -4.21
C ARG A 78 2.40 20.29 -4.90
N ALA A 79 1.78 19.12 -4.75
CA ALA A 79 2.30 17.86 -5.27
C ALA A 79 2.42 17.88 -6.81
N CYS A 80 1.42 18.43 -7.50
CA CYS A 80 1.37 18.50 -8.97
C CYS A 80 2.43 19.43 -9.60
N PHE A 81 3.07 20.31 -8.80
CA PHE A 81 4.19 21.16 -9.25
C PHE A 81 5.55 20.51 -9.01
N LEU A 82 5.61 19.47 -8.18
CA LEU A 82 6.85 18.79 -7.80
C LEU A 82 7.04 17.44 -8.49
N CYS A 83 5.94 16.74 -8.78
CA CYS A 83 5.97 15.40 -9.33
C CYS A 83 4.82 15.18 -10.32
N GLY A 84 4.86 14.04 -11.04
CA GLY A 84 3.79 13.63 -11.95
C GLY A 84 2.44 13.48 -11.27
N ASN A 85 1.41 13.16 -12.06
CA ASN A 85 0.02 13.14 -11.62
C ASN A 85 -0.16 12.21 -10.40
N PRO A 86 -0.66 12.71 -9.26
CA PRO A 86 -0.71 11.96 -8.03
C PRO A 86 -1.94 11.04 -7.98
N PHE A 87 -1.71 9.79 -7.61
CA PHE A 87 -2.70 8.82 -7.13
C PHE A 87 -2.42 8.55 -5.66
N LEU A 88 -3.39 8.81 -4.78
CA LEU A 88 -3.24 8.66 -3.33
C LEU A 88 -3.94 7.39 -2.84
N LEU A 89 -3.18 6.50 -2.22
CA LEU A 89 -3.70 5.38 -1.45
C LEU A 89 -3.56 5.69 0.05
N ALA A 90 -4.66 5.57 0.80
CA ALA A 90 -4.66 5.73 2.25
C ALA A 90 -5.22 4.51 2.98
N ASP A 91 -4.71 4.26 4.18
CA ASP A 91 -5.29 3.32 5.12
C ASP A 91 -6.72 3.72 5.50
N ARG A 92 -7.52 2.74 5.93
CA ARG A 92 -8.93 2.95 6.29
C ARG A 92 -9.11 3.92 7.47
N ASP A 93 -8.10 4.07 8.30
CA ASP A 93 -8.14 4.96 9.45
C ASP A 93 -8.33 6.44 9.06
N ILE A 94 -8.09 6.82 7.79
CA ILE A 94 -8.32 8.19 7.32
C ILE A 94 -9.80 8.59 7.41
N ILE A 95 -10.71 7.61 7.40
CA ILE A 95 -12.16 7.83 7.52
C ILE A 95 -12.51 8.42 8.89
N SER A 96 -11.81 8.03 9.95
CA SER A 96 -12.07 8.51 11.32
C SER A 96 -11.30 9.79 11.64
N LYS A 97 -10.37 10.23 10.78
CA LYS A 97 -9.53 11.43 10.97
C LYS A 97 -10.23 12.71 10.49
N GLY A 98 -11.38 13.03 11.08
CA GLY A 98 -12.11 14.29 10.84
C GLY A 98 -12.58 14.45 9.39
N ASN A 99 -12.25 15.57 8.74
CA ASN A 99 -12.64 15.84 7.35
C ASN A 99 -11.60 15.38 6.31
N ARG A 100 -10.52 14.70 6.69
CA ARG A 100 -9.39 14.37 5.80
C ARG A 100 -9.83 13.62 4.55
N LYS A 101 -10.64 12.56 4.70
CA LYS A 101 -11.16 11.81 3.55
C LYS A 101 -11.86 12.74 2.56
N ARG A 102 -12.76 13.61 3.04
CA ARG A 102 -13.50 14.54 2.20
C ARG A 102 -12.55 15.53 1.50
N VAL A 103 -11.60 16.11 2.24
CA VAL A 103 -10.63 17.06 1.67
C VAL A 103 -9.83 16.43 0.53
N PHE A 104 -9.28 15.23 0.71
CA PHE A 104 -8.53 14.56 -0.36
C PHE A 104 -9.42 14.07 -1.50
N GLN A 105 -10.64 13.63 -1.19
CA GLN A 105 -11.64 13.28 -2.19
C GLN A 105 -11.98 14.49 -3.08
N ASP A 106 -12.16 15.68 -2.49
CA ASP A 106 -12.45 16.91 -3.21
C ASP A 106 -11.24 17.34 -4.10
N MET A 107 -10.00 17.10 -3.65
CA MET A 107 -8.78 17.43 -4.41
C MET A 107 -8.49 16.47 -5.57
N LEU A 108 -8.74 15.18 -5.37
CA LEU A 108 -8.26 14.11 -6.27
C LEU A 108 -9.37 13.47 -7.10
N GLY A 109 -10.62 13.49 -6.62
CA GLY A 109 -11.73 12.77 -7.21
C GLY A 109 -11.65 11.26 -6.96
N GLU A 110 -12.68 10.52 -7.40
CA GLU A 110 -12.79 9.07 -7.19
C GLU A 110 -11.73 8.27 -7.96
N ASP A 111 -11.21 8.82 -9.06
CA ASP A 111 -10.23 8.16 -9.92
C ASP A 111 -8.81 8.17 -9.34
N ARG A 112 -8.47 9.15 -8.49
CA ARG A 112 -7.10 9.37 -7.99
C ARG A 112 -6.94 9.26 -6.48
N PHE A 113 -8.02 9.04 -5.74
CA PHE A 113 -7.96 8.76 -4.31
C PHE A 113 -8.62 7.41 -4.02
N GLU A 114 -7.87 6.51 -3.39
CA GLU A 114 -8.33 5.20 -2.96
C GLU A 114 -8.09 5.05 -1.46
N VAL A 115 -9.09 4.55 -0.76
CA VAL A 115 -8.99 4.21 0.67
C VAL A 115 -9.13 2.71 0.80
N LEU A 116 -8.17 2.06 1.45
CA LEU A 116 -8.22 0.62 1.67
C LEU A 116 -9.53 0.22 2.37
N LYS A 117 -10.14 -0.88 1.90
CA LYS A 117 -11.34 -1.46 2.53
C LYS A 117 -11.01 -2.19 3.83
N CYS A 118 -9.77 -2.66 3.98
CA CYS A 118 -9.21 -3.28 5.17
C CYS A 118 -8.51 -2.25 6.06
N LYS A 119 -8.17 -2.60 7.31
CA LYS A 119 -7.53 -1.68 8.26
C LYS A 119 -6.25 -1.04 7.71
N GLU A 120 -5.34 -1.87 7.22
CA GLU A 120 -4.02 -1.53 6.71
C GLU A 120 -3.63 -2.52 5.60
N ILE A 121 -2.62 -2.20 4.79
CA ILE A 121 -2.23 -3.04 3.65
C ILE A 121 -1.79 -4.46 4.04
N GLU A 122 -1.26 -4.66 5.27
CA GLU A 122 -0.90 -5.99 5.78
C GLU A 122 -2.10 -6.95 5.80
N ASN A 123 -3.33 -6.43 5.97
CA ASN A 123 -4.55 -7.24 5.92
C ASN A 123 -4.90 -7.75 4.52
N LEU A 124 -4.21 -7.29 3.46
CA LEU A 124 -4.39 -7.79 2.10
C LEU A 124 -3.52 -9.01 1.78
N VAL A 125 -2.50 -9.29 2.60
CA VAL A 125 -1.55 -10.38 2.34
C VAL A 125 -2.31 -11.71 2.17
N PRO A 126 -2.05 -12.49 1.11
CA PRO A 126 -2.74 -13.76 0.89
C PRO A 126 -2.58 -14.77 2.03
N GLU A 127 -3.61 -15.59 2.24
CA GLU A 127 -3.72 -16.55 3.33
C GLU A 127 -2.55 -17.53 3.39
N GLU A 128 -2.15 -18.07 2.24
CA GLU A 128 -1.01 -18.97 2.07
C GLU A 128 0.32 -18.34 2.54
N VAL A 129 0.52 -17.05 2.27
CA VAL A 129 1.71 -16.30 2.66
C VAL A 129 1.69 -16.05 4.17
N VAL A 130 0.56 -15.60 4.71
CA VAL A 130 0.38 -15.39 6.16
C VAL A 130 0.64 -16.69 6.92
N ARG A 131 0.07 -17.82 6.50
CA ARG A 131 0.30 -19.14 7.12
C ARG A 131 1.78 -19.52 7.12
N THR A 132 2.49 -19.26 6.03
CA THR A 132 3.92 -19.58 5.91
C THR A 132 4.77 -18.71 6.84
N LEU A 133 4.46 -17.42 6.96
CA LEU A 133 5.12 -16.49 7.88
C LEU A 133 4.89 -16.88 9.34
N VAL A 134 3.64 -17.21 9.69
CA VAL A 134 3.28 -17.66 11.05
C VAL A 134 4.01 -18.95 11.40
N ARG A 135 4.02 -19.94 10.49
CA ARG A 135 4.74 -21.21 10.69
C ARG A 135 6.21 -20.98 11.00
N GLY A 136 6.88 -20.16 10.18
CA GLY A 136 8.30 -19.86 10.38
C GLY A 136 8.58 -19.14 11.71
N LYS A 137 7.65 -18.29 12.17
CA LYS A 137 7.80 -17.58 13.45
C LYS A 137 7.51 -18.45 14.68
N LEU A 138 6.66 -19.47 14.54
CA LEU A 138 6.32 -20.42 15.61
C LEU A 138 7.18 -21.69 15.60
N ALA A 139 8.27 -21.73 14.81
CA ALA A 139 9.22 -22.84 14.74
C ALA A 139 8.59 -24.21 14.39
N ASP A 140 7.77 -24.26 13.34
CA ASP A 140 7.16 -25.49 12.80
C ASP A 140 6.27 -26.27 13.79
N CYS A 141 5.74 -25.60 14.82
CA CYS A 141 4.59 -26.15 15.53
C CYS A 141 3.44 -26.32 14.53
N ASP A 142 2.98 -27.56 14.31
CA ASP A 142 1.87 -27.92 13.40
C ASP A 142 0.49 -27.42 13.93
N THR A 143 0.51 -26.38 14.76
CA THR A 143 -0.63 -25.81 15.43
C THR A 143 -1.53 -25.11 14.43
N GLY A 144 -2.52 -25.85 13.94
CA GLY A 144 -3.83 -25.30 13.57
C GLY A 144 -3.86 -24.18 12.54
N LEU A 145 -2.85 -24.02 11.68
CA LEU A 145 -2.76 -22.88 10.74
C LEU A 145 -3.94 -22.77 9.76
N SER A 146 -4.73 -23.85 9.61
CA SER A 146 -5.97 -23.87 8.84
C SER A 146 -7.05 -22.91 9.38
N VAL A 147 -6.94 -22.47 10.64
CA VAL A 147 -7.85 -21.49 11.27
C VAL A 147 -7.64 -20.06 10.77
N ILE A 148 -6.47 -19.75 10.19
CA ILE A 148 -6.19 -18.46 9.59
C ILE A 148 -6.97 -18.40 8.27
N LYS A 149 -7.90 -17.44 8.14
CA LYS A 149 -8.79 -17.24 6.99
C LYS A 149 -8.73 -15.81 6.47
N TYR A 150 -8.49 -15.63 5.17
CA TYR A 150 -8.39 -14.31 4.54
C TYR A 150 -9.63 -13.46 4.78
N GLU A 151 -10.80 -14.04 4.57
CA GLU A 151 -12.08 -13.34 4.66
C GLU A 151 -12.33 -12.75 6.06
N GLU A 152 -11.75 -13.37 7.09
CA GLU A 152 -11.87 -12.90 8.46
C GLU A 152 -10.90 -11.75 8.75
N TYR A 153 -9.61 -11.89 8.45
CA TYR A 153 -8.65 -10.83 8.77
C TYR A 153 -8.70 -9.66 7.79
N SER A 154 -9.11 -9.86 6.54
CA SER A 154 -9.23 -8.77 5.56
C SER A 154 -10.30 -7.75 5.97
N THR A 155 -11.27 -8.17 6.80
CA THR A 155 -12.36 -7.33 7.32
C THR A 155 -12.17 -6.93 8.79
N SER A 156 -11.10 -7.39 9.43
CA SER A 156 -10.82 -7.10 10.84
C SER A 156 -10.47 -5.64 11.09
N GLU A 157 -11.24 -4.96 11.95
CA GLU A 157 -10.96 -3.60 12.45
C GLU A 157 -9.78 -3.58 13.45
N GLU A 158 -9.44 -4.72 14.01
CA GLU A 158 -8.38 -4.86 15.01
C GLU A 158 -6.99 -5.01 14.36
N GLY A 159 -6.92 -5.42 13.10
CA GLY A 159 -5.68 -5.60 12.35
C GLY A 159 -5.20 -7.05 12.33
N LEU A 160 -4.25 -7.34 11.42
CA LEU A 160 -3.77 -8.72 11.21
C LEU A 160 -3.07 -9.28 12.45
N GLY A 161 -2.31 -8.47 13.19
CA GLY A 161 -1.56 -8.93 14.36
C GLY A 161 -2.45 -9.48 15.46
N LYS A 162 -3.47 -8.72 15.87
CA LYS A 162 -4.43 -9.14 16.90
C LYS A 162 -5.27 -10.32 16.45
N TYR A 163 -5.70 -10.33 15.18
CA TYR A 163 -6.39 -11.49 14.60
C TYR A 163 -5.57 -12.79 14.78
N LEU A 164 -4.27 -12.75 14.47
CA LEU A 164 -3.40 -13.91 14.58
C LEU A 164 -3.23 -14.38 16.02
N ASP A 165 -2.98 -13.46 16.96
CA ASP A 165 -2.82 -13.80 18.37
C ASP A 165 -4.09 -14.44 18.96
N GLU A 166 -5.27 -13.92 18.59
CA GLU A 166 -6.56 -14.46 19.06
C GLU A 166 -6.89 -15.83 18.45
N LYS A 167 -6.63 -16.01 17.15
CA LYS A 167 -7.00 -17.23 16.42
C LYS A 167 -6.08 -18.41 16.70
N LEU A 168 -4.80 -18.15 16.95
CA LEU A 168 -3.80 -19.21 17.15
C LEU A 168 -3.75 -19.73 18.60
N ALA A 169 -4.51 -19.13 19.52
CA ALA A 169 -4.61 -19.56 20.93
C ALA A 169 -3.24 -19.85 21.55
N LEU A 170 -2.30 -18.92 21.35
CA LEU A 170 -0.90 -19.13 21.71
C LEU A 170 -0.73 -19.40 23.21
N PRO A 171 0.21 -20.29 23.61
CA PRO A 171 0.44 -20.60 25.02
C PRO A 171 0.69 -19.32 25.82
N ASN A 172 0.02 -19.18 26.97
CA ASN A 172 0.10 -18.06 27.90
C ASN A 172 -0.59 -16.74 27.49
N GLY A 173 -1.27 -16.69 26.34
CA GLY A 173 -1.95 -15.45 25.91
C GLY A 173 -0.98 -14.33 25.53
N ASP A 174 0.26 -14.68 25.19
CA ASP A 174 1.28 -13.72 24.79
C ASP A 174 0.93 -13.11 23.42
N ALA A 175 1.02 -11.78 23.33
CA ALA A 175 0.87 -11.08 22.06
C ALA A 175 2.14 -11.29 21.21
N VAL A 176 2.18 -12.29 20.33
CA VAL A 176 3.36 -12.62 19.50
C VAL A 176 3.36 -11.82 18.21
N PHE A 177 2.18 -11.56 17.64
CA PHE A 177 1.99 -10.88 16.37
C PHE A 177 1.49 -9.45 16.53
N ALA A 178 0.62 -9.16 17.50
CA ALA A 178 -0.01 -7.86 17.67
C ALA A 178 0.89 -6.84 18.35
N SER A 179 0.92 -5.63 17.80
CA SER A 179 1.36 -4.41 18.49
C SER A 179 0.27 -3.96 19.48
N THR A 180 0.53 -2.89 20.23
CA THR A 180 -0.48 -2.27 21.13
C THR A 180 -1.74 -1.80 20.41
N THR A 181 -1.66 -1.55 19.11
CA THR A 181 -2.79 -1.09 18.26
C THR A 181 -3.47 -2.23 17.50
N GLY A 182 -3.04 -3.47 17.73
CA GLY A 182 -3.51 -4.68 17.05
C GLY A 182 -2.90 -4.92 15.67
N THR A 183 -2.17 -3.95 15.12
CA THR A 183 -1.38 -4.08 13.89
C THR A 183 -0.21 -5.05 14.05
N ILE A 184 0.45 -5.45 12.95
CA ILE A 184 1.58 -6.39 13.02
C ILE A 184 2.82 -5.77 13.71
N LYS A 185 3.39 -6.49 14.68
CA LYS A 185 4.71 -6.21 15.28
C LYS A 185 5.81 -6.34 14.23
N ASN A 186 6.77 -5.40 14.27
CA ASN A 186 7.87 -5.36 13.30
C ASN A 186 7.34 -5.40 11.85
N LYS A 187 6.42 -4.48 11.53
CA LYS A 187 5.78 -4.37 10.20
C LYS A 187 6.77 -4.50 9.05
N VAL A 188 7.89 -3.77 9.11
CA VAL A 188 8.93 -3.79 8.07
C VAL A 188 9.54 -5.18 7.90
N GLY A 189 9.91 -5.85 9.00
CA GLY A 189 10.46 -7.20 8.94
C GLY A 189 9.45 -8.23 8.42
N PHE A 190 8.19 -8.13 8.87
CA PHE A 190 7.11 -8.98 8.38
C PHE A 190 6.86 -8.78 6.88
N CYS A 191 6.76 -7.53 6.43
CA CYS A 191 6.56 -7.15 5.03
C CYS A 191 7.68 -7.65 4.13
N ARG A 192 8.95 -7.46 4.51
CA ARG A 192 10.09 -7.95 3.72
C ARG A 192 10.03 -9.46 3.55
N ARG A 193 9.79 -10.20 4.63
CA ARG A 193 9.69 -11.66 4.54
C ARG A 193 8.48 -12.10 3.70
N ALA A 194 7.34 -11.42 3.81
CA ALA A 194 6.17 -11.66 2.95
C ALA A 194 6.53 -11.47 1.47
N CYS A 195 7.16 -10.34 1.13
CA CYS A 195 7.53 -10.02 -0.24
C CYS A 195 8.58 -10.99 -0.79
N GLU A 196 9.54 -11.43 0.02
CA GLU A 196 10.49 -12.48 -0.35
C GLU A 196 9.75 -13.78 -0.70
N LEU A 197 8.90 -14.28 0.20
CA LEU A 197 8.10 -15.48 -0.04
C LEU A 197 7.25 -15.37 -1.31
N MET A 198 6.61 -14.23 -1.54
CA MET A 198 5.80 -14.00 -2.74
C MET A 198 6.60 -13.90 -4.05
N ASN A 199 7.91 -13.64 -3.96
CA ASN A 199 8.81 -13.64 -5.12
C ASN A 199 9.56 -14.98 -5.28
N GLU A 200 9.45 -15.91 -4.34
CA GLU A 200 10.00 -17.27 -4.44
C GLU A 200 9.03 -18.16 -5.27
N ASP A 201 9.54 -18.88 -6.28
CA ASP A 201 8.72 -19.71 -7.18
C ASP A 201 7.97 -20.86 -6.48
N GLN A 202 8.47 -21.27 -5.31
CA GLN A 202 7.95 -22.40 -4.53
C GLN A 202 6.68 -22.08 -3.73
N VAL A 203 6.37 -20.79 -3.50
CA VAL A 203 5.16 -20.38 -2.80
C VAL A 203 4.12 -20.00 -3.83
N GLN A 204 3.16 -20.90 -4.05
CA GLN A 204 2.02 -20.62 -4.92
C GLN A 204 1.02 -19.75 -4.16
N TRP A 205 0.82 -18.53 -4.64
CA TRP A 205 -0.15 -17.58 -4.11
C TRP A 205 -0.90 -16.88 -5.24
N SER A 206 -2.07 -16.32 -4.92
CA SER A 206 -2.88 -15.60 -5.90
C SER A 206 -3.29 -14.22 -5.42
N LEU A 207 -3.46 -13.29 -6.37
CA LEU A 207 -4.01 -11.97 -6.07
C LEU A 207 -5.45 -12.12 -5.61
N THR A 208 -5.70 -11.70 -4.37
CA THR A 208 -7.06 -11.59 -3.83
C THR A 208 -7.85 -10.54 -4.62
N THR A 209 -9.18 -10.63 -4.60
CA THR A 209 -10.04 -9.67 -5.33
C THR A 209 -9.72 -8.22 -4.99
N PRO A 210 -9.56 -7.81 -3.71
CA PRO A 210 -9.21 -6.42 -3.38
C PRO A 210 -7.85 -5.98 -3.94
N ILE A 211 -6.85 -6.87 -3.95
CA ILE A 211 -5.55 -6.55 -4.56
C ILE A 211 -5.69 -6.37 -6.06
N ARG A 212 -6.46 -7.24 -6.73
CA ARG A 212 -6.68 -7.17 -8.17
C ARG A 212 -7.38 -5.86 -8.57
N GLU A 213 -8.44 -5.49 -7.86
CA GLU A 213 -9.16 -4.22 -8.05
C GLU A 213 -8.23 -3.02 -7.87
N LEU A 214 -7.40 -3.03 -6.81
CA LEU A 214 -6.45 -1.97 -6.53
C LEU A 214 -5.38 -1.84 -7.63
N CYS A 215 -4.79 -2.96 -8.08
CA CYS A 215 -3.81 -2.96 -9.15
C CYS A 215 -4.42 -2.46 -10.47
N GLU A 216 -5.61 -2.93 -10.83
CA GLU A 216 -6.32 -2.49 -12.04
C GLU A 216 -6.55 -0.98 -12.01
N LYS A 217 -7.04 -0.44 -10.88
CA LYS A 217 -7.27 0.99 -10.72
C LYS A 217 -5.98 1.80 -10.88
N ILE A 218 -4.89 1.35 -10.27
CA ILE A 218 -3.58 2.00 -10.36
C ILE A 218 -3.04 1.95 -11.81
N PHE A 219 -3.05 0.80 -12.47
CA PHE A 219 -2.54 0.67 -13.84
C PHE A 219 -3.40 1.41 -14.87
N SER A 220 -4.72 1.40 -14.71
CA SER A 220 -5.63 2.24 -15.48
C SER A 220 -5.32 3.72 -15.31
N PHE A 221 -4.99 4.17 -14.09
CA PHE A 221 -4.58 5.54 -13.83
C PHE A 221 -3.27 5.88 -14.54
N ILE A 222 -2.24 5.04 -14.41
CA ILE A 222 -0.92 5.23 -15.04
C ILE A 222 -1.08 5.31 -16.57
N SER A 223 -1.80 4.37 -17.17
CA SER A 223 -2.00 4.29 -18.63
C SER A 223 -2.63 5.56 -19.20
N LYS A 224 -3.48 6.24 -18.44
CA LYS A 224 -4.10 7.52 -18.85
C LYS A 224 -3.12 8.70 -18.83
N GLN A 225 -2.00 8.59 -18.11
CA GLN A 225 -0.98 9.66 -18.05
C GLN A 225 0.09 9.53 -19.14
N ASP A 226 0.22 8.34 -19.74
CA ASP A 226 1.19 8.07 -20.82
C ASP A 226 0.64 8.31 -22.23
N GLN A 227 -0.63 8.76 -22.34
CA GLN A 227 -1.30 9.16 -23.59
C GLN A 227 -1.24 10.67 -23.82
#